data_AF-A0A7J9SPR3-F1
#
_entry.id   AF-A0A7J9SPR3-F1
#
_cell.length_a   1.000
_cell.length_b   1.000
_cell.length_c   1.000
_cell.angle_alpha   90.00
_cell.angle_beta   90.00
_cell.angle_gamma   90.00
#
_symmetry.space_group_name_H-M   'P 1'
#
loop_
_entity.id
_entity.type
_entity.pdbx_description
1 polymer ?
#
loop_
_entity_poly.entity_id
_entity_poly.type
_entity_poly.pdbx_seq_one_letter_code
_entity_poly.pdbx_strand_id
1 'polypeptide(L)'
;MLLSLGFCQIGLAAETPTVRIGSAEGSVSDTVDISINIVNASVIGAMDIGLTYDASILKATNVVNGAMIESLPDALWSYNIISGKTNISLATYPDAINNDGELFIVTFDVVGGNAGDNSTLVTEVEAYTMNASPQPVLVDTEDGVVVVTVKRSDGSSGGSSSGSGSSGSVGVGSSGEASGNIQMSETKIKTVYKDSKLIYNFYSNGNIVQFITFTGLTNSGEIAAKVEMLKKTSTTVDRAPPDTVYKNLNVLLGPTDWATSSNIADPIIGFKVETTWISENNIDGSTIKLNRYNGGKWNPLITTQTSQDADYLYFESETTGFSPFAVTGKKLEGEPGGEGITAEPTVAATVEKTPVPTPTEKKGMPGFGLFAGLSVLLIAVQLLRKNK
;
A
#
# COMPACT_ATOMS: atom_id res chain seq x y z
N MET A 1 20.81 -57.93 -5.68
CA MET A 1 19.49 -57.27 -5.74
C MET A 1 19.67 -55.89 -5.13
N LEU A 2 19.97 -54.87 -5.95
CA LEU A 2 20.10 -53.49 -5.48
C LEU A 2 18.68 -52.92 -5.33
N LEU A 3 18.32 -52.52 -4.11
CA LEU A 3 17.10 -51.75 -3.87
C LEU A 3 17.37 -50.28 -4.23
N SER A 4 16.73 -49.84 -5.31
CA SER A 4 16.59 -48.43 -5.68
C SER A 4 15.71 -47.74 -4.63
N LEU A 5 16.29 -46.80 -3.89
CA LEU A 5 15.53 -45.85 -3.08
C LEU A 5 15.03 -44.75 -4.01
N GLY A 6 13.79 -44.91 -4.49
CA GLY A 6 13.07 -43.85 -5.17
C GLY A 6 12.74 -42.75 -4.17
N PHE A 7 13.37 -41.59 -4.34
CA PHE A 7 12.88 -40.35 -3.73
C PHE A 7 11.52 -40.04 -4.33
N CYS A 8 10.46 -40.27 -3.55
CA CYS A 8 9.14 -39.73 -3.83
C CYS A 8 9.21 -38.22 -3.56
N GLN A 9 9.47 -37.46 -4.60
CA GLN A 9 9.35 -36.01 -4.55
C GLN A 9 7.86 -35.70 -4.43
N ILE A 10 7.42 -35.39 -3.21
CA ILE A 10 6.08 -34.86 -2.97
C ILE A 10 6.06 -33.51 -3.67
N GLY A 11 5.56 -33.48 -4.90
CA GLY A 11 5.23 -32.23 -5.56
C GLY A 11 4.09 -31.61 -4.77
N LEU A 12 4.37 -30.56 -4.00
CA LEU A 12 3.32 -29.64 -3.59
C LEU A 12 2.64 -29.17 -4.89
N ALA A 13 1.33 -29.36 -4.99
CA ALA A 13 0.56 -28.69 -6.03
C ALA A 13 0.75 -27.19 -5.81
N ALA A 14 1.19 -26.47 -6.86
CA ALA A 14 1.23 -25.01 -6.81
C ALA A 14 -0.18 -24.51 -6.54
N GLU A 15 -0.36 -23.69 -5.50
CA GLU A 15 -1.66 -23.09 -5.22
C GLU A 15 -2.06 -22.18 -6.38
N THR A 16 -3.34 -22.18 -6.75
CA THR A 16 -3.86 -21.31 -7.81
C THR A 16 -3.69 -19.85 -7.38
N PRO A 17 -3.12 -18.97 -8.22
CA PRO A 17 -3.09 -17.55 -7.91
C PRO A 17 -4.51 -17.00 -7.75
N THR A 18 -4.71 -16.10 -6.79
CA THR A 18 -6.01 -15.44 -6.57
C THR A 18 -5.86 -13.93 -6.62
N VAL A 19 -6.64 -13.26 -7.46
CA VAL A 19 -6.76 -11.79 -7.47
C VAL A 19 -7.91 -11.37 -6.57
N ARG A 20 -7.63 -10.48 -5.62
CA ARG A 20 -8.55 -10.03 -4.58
C ARG A 20 -8.77 -8.54 -4.64
N ILE A 21 -10.03 -8.13 -4.73
CA ILE A 21 -10.42 -6.72 -4.78
C ILE A 21 -10.80 -6.26 -3.37
N GLY A 22 -10.24 -5.13 -2.95
CA GLY A 22 -10.56 -4.50 -1.67
C GLY A 22 -12.01 -4.03 -1.61
N SER A 23 -12.50 -3.82 -0.40
CA SER A 23 -13.83 -3.26 -0.14
C SER A 23 -13.73 -1.96 0.65
N ALA A 24 -14.72 -1.08 0.50
CA ALA A 24 -14.74 0.20 1.19
C ALA A 24 -16.17 0.66 1.51
N GLU A 25 -16.26 1.73 2.29
CA GLU A 25 -17.49 2.46 2.54
C GLU A 25 -17.27 3.94 2.25
N GLY A 26 -18.26 4.61 1.67
CA GLY A 26 -18.18 6.05 1.38
C GLY A 26 -19.55 6.68 1.29
N SER A 27 -19.69 7.91 1.76
CA SER A 27 -20.89 8.71 1.53
C SER A 27 -20.86 9.33 0.14
N VAL A 28 -22.01 9.75 -0.37
CA VAL A 28 -22.05 10.50 -1.64
C VAL A 28 -21.12 11.72 -1.57
N SER A 29 -20.37 11.93 -2.65
CA SER A 29 -19.27 12.90 -2.80
C SER A 29 -17.97 12.57 -2.05
N ASP A 30 -17.84 11.37 -1.47
CA ASP A 30 -16.55 10.89 -0.96
C ASP A 30 -15.76 10.21 -2.09
N THR A 31 -14.45 10.10 -1.89
CA THR A 31 -13.53 9.35 -2.74
C THR A 31 -12.96 8.19 -1.93
N VAL A 32 -12.95 6.99 -2.51
CA VAL A 32 -12.43 5.76 -1.90
C VAL A 32 -11.39 5.11 -2.80
N ASP A 33 -10.34 4.55 -2.18
CA ASP A 33 -9.27 3.84 -2.87
C ASP A 33 -9.41 2.34 -2.63
N ILE A 34 -9.43 1.57 -3.72
CA ILE A 34 -9.63 0.12 -3.70
C ILE A 34 -8.37 -0.58 -4.20
N SER A 35 -7.74 -1.35 -3.31
CA SER A 35 -6.56 -2.16 -3.65
C SER A 35 -6.95 -3.40 -4.45
N ILE A 36 -6.19 -3.72 -5.49
CA ILE A 36 -6.19 -4.99 -6.21
C ILE A 36 -4.96 -5.76 -5.74
N ASN A 37 -5.15 -6.89 -5.08
CA ASN A 37 -4.06 -7.72 -4.57
C ASN A 37 -4.00 -9.04 -5.33
N ILE A 38 -2.83 -9.67 -5.34
CA ILE A 38 -2.67 -11.06 -5.75
C ILE A 38 -2.04 -11.87 -4.62
N VAL A 39 -2.50 -13.11 -4.46
CA VAL A 39 -1.91 -14.11 -3.58
C VAL A 39 -1.58 -15.38 -4.36
N ASN A 40 -0.59 -16.14 -3.90
CA ASN A 40 -0.09 -17.36 -4.53
C ASN A 40 0.37 -17.16 -5.98
N ALA A 41 0.82 -15.94 -6.32
CA ALA A 41 1.29 -15.65 -7.66
C ALA A 41 2.56 -16.43 -7.97
N SER A 42 2.61 -17.08 -9.13
CA SER A 42 3.78 -17.83 -9.59
C SER A 42 3.99 -17.60 -11.08
N VAL A 43 5.13 -17.03 -11.41
CA VAL A 43 5.65 -16.82 -12.77
C VAL A 43 4.70 -16.00 -13.66
N ILE A 44 3.91 -15.08 -13.11
CA ILE A 44 3.02 -14.24 -13.93
C ILE A 44 3.84 -13.16 -14.65
N GLY A 45 3.78 -13.16 -15.98
CA GLY A 45 4.49 -12.22 -16.85
C GLY A 45 3.59 -11.21 -17.55
N ALA A 46 2.29 -11.50 -17.65
CA ALA A 46 1.30 -10.56 -18.15
C ALA A 46 -0.05 -10.83 -17.49
N MET A 47 -0.84 -9.78 -17.32
CA MET A 47 -2.17 -9.86 -16.73
C MET A 47 -3.07 -8.75 -17.27
N ASP A 48 -4.29 -9.10 -17.65
CA ASP A 48 -5.40 -8.19 -17.89
C ASP A 48 -6.42 -8.34 -16.75
N ILE A 49 -6.81 -7.22 -16.16
CA ILE A 49 -7.74 -7.14 -15.02
C ILE A 49 -8.89 -6.22 -15.43
N GLY A 50 -10.10 -6.75 -15.48
CA GLY A 50 -11.34 -6.00 -15.65
C GLY A 50 -12.07 -5.86 -14.33
N LEU A 51 -12.53 -4.64 -14.01
CA LEU A 51 -13.43 -4.37 -12.91
C LEU A 51 -14.73 -3.78 -13.44
N THR A 52 -15.86 -4.41 -13.13
CA THR A 52 -17.20 -3.90 -13.45
C THR A 52 -17.90 -3.44 -12.17
N TYR A 53 -18.57 -2.30 -12.23
CA TYR A 53 -19.22 -1.65 -11.09
C TYR A 53 -20.49 -0.89 -11.50
N ASP A 54 -21.35 -0.56 -10.53
CA ASP A 54 -22.56 0.22 -10.76
C ASP A 54 -22.20 1.71 -10.95
N ALA A 55 -22.29 2.18 -12.20
CA ALA A 55 -21.98 3.56 -12.57
C ALA A 55 -22.96 4.62 -12.00
N SER A 56 -24.10 4.20 -11.44
CA SER A 56 -25.01 5.10 -10.73
C SER A 56 -24.56 5.38 -9.29
N ILE A 57 -23.70 4.53 -8.74
CA ILE A 57 -23.18 4.62 -7.37
C ILE A 57 -21.73 5.09 -7.38
N LEU A 58 -20.90 4.55 -8.27
CA LEU A 58 -19.47 4.82 -8.32
C LEU A 58 -19.04 5.40 -9.66
N LYS A 59 -17.94 6.15 -9.62
CA LYS A 59 -17.20 6.57 -10.81
C LYS A 59 -15.71 6.35 -10.56
N ALA A 60 -15.09 5.41 -11.28
CA ALA A 60 -13.64 5.29 -11.25
C ALA A 60 -13.02 6.57 -11.84
N THR A 61 -11.96 7.07 -11.20
CA THR A 61 -11.29 8.32 -11.60
C THR A 61 -9.82 8.12 -11.91
N ASN A 62 -9.18 7.13 -11.29
CA ASN A 62 -7.76 6.90 -11.45
C ASN A 62 -7.39 5.44 -11.16
N VAL A 63 -6.25 5.02 -11.70
CA VAL A 63 -5.56 3.78 -11.32
C VAL A 63 -4.09 4.14 -11.09
N VAL A 64 -3.53 3.69 -9.97
CA VAL A 64 -2.10 3.84 -9.66
C VAL A 64 -1.48 2.48 -9.35
N ASN A 65 -0.15 2.42 -9.42
CA ASN A 65 0.61 1.24 -9.05
C ASN A 65 0.43 0.91 -7.56
N GLY A 66 0.31 -0.38 -7.25
CA GLY A 66 0.56 -0.90 -5.91
C GLY A 66 2.04 -1.23 -5.74
N ALA A 67 2.46 -1.43 -4.49
CA ALA A 67 3.88 -1.61 -4.15
C ALA A 67 4.57 -2.77 -4.90
N MET A 68 3.82 -3.81 -5.29
CA MET A 68 4.39 -4.90 -6.09
C MET A 68 4.84 -4.40 -7.46
N ILE A 69 4.03 -3.58 -8.12
CA ILE A 69 4.34 -3.07 -9.47
C ILE A 69 5.44 -2.01 -9.40
N GLU A 70 5.47 -1.18 -8.36
CA GLU A 70 6.56 -0.22 -8.14
C GLU A 70 7.92 -0.90 -7.89
N SER A 71 7.92 -2.10 -7.31
CA SER A 71 9.14 -2.86 -7.06
C SER A 71 9.72 -3.54 -8.31
N LEU A 72 8.95 -3.64 -9.40
CA LEU A 72 9.37 -4.29 -10.62
C LEU A 72 10.16 -3.32 -11.52
N PRO A 73 11.36 -3.68 -11.98
CA PRO A 73 12.28 -2.76 -12.64
C PRO A 73 11.77 -2.20 -13.98
N ASP A 74 11.10 -3.00 -14.81
CA ASP A 74 10.58 -2.57 -16.12
C ASP A 74 9.11 -3.03 -16.33
N ALA A 75 8.24 -2.92 -15.32
CA ALA A 75 6.82 -3.23 -15.49
C ALA A 75 6.13 -2.23 -16.43
N LEU A 76 5.53 -2.75 -17.51
CA LEU A 76 4.72 -1.97 -18.44
C LEU A 76 3.25 -2.19 -18.11
N TRP A 77 2.52 -1.11 -17.90
CA TRP A 77 1.09 -1.20 -17.63
C TRP A 77 0.35 -0.02 -18.23
N SER A 78 -0.95 -0.20 -18.43
CA SER A 78 -1.86 0.84 -18.86
C SER A 78 -3.25 0.54 -18.34
N TYR A 79 -4.10 1.55 -18.29
CA TYR A 79 -5.48 1.35 -17.89
C TYR A 79 -6.44 2.17 -18.76
N ASN A 80 -7.68 1.74 -18.80
CA ASN A 80 -8.78 2.45 -19.43
C ASN A 80 -9.98 2.46 -18.51
N ILE A 81 -10.48 3.66 -18.21
CA ILE A 81 -11.71 3.86 -17.45
C ILE A 81 -12.82 4.27 -18.41
N ILE A 82 -13.91 3.52 -18.38
CA ILE A 82 -15.20 3.89 -18.97
C ILE A 82 -16.28 3.80 -17.90
N SER A 83 -17.45 4.38 -18.15
CA SER A 83 -18.55 4.35 -17.19
C SER A 83 -18.92 2.90 -16.83
N GLY A 84 -18.79 2.54 -15.56
CA GLY A 84 -19.12 1.21 -15.04
C GLY A 84 -18.08 0.13 -15.30
N LYS A 85 -16.94 0.45 -15.93
CA LYS A 85 -15.87 -0.52 -16.16
C LYS A 85 -14.48 0.11 -16.16
N THR A 86 -13.53 -0.55 -15.49
CA THR A 86 -12.10 -0.22 -15.53
C THR A 86 -11.34 -1.43 -16.02
N ASN A 87 -10.50 -1.26 -17.04
CA ASN A 87 -9.57 -2.31 -17.50
C ASN A 87 -8.14 -1.90 -17.21
N ILE A 88 -7.32 -2.82 -16.73
CA ILE A 88 -5.90 -2.63 -16.44
C ILE A 88 -5.15 -3.75 -17.14
N SER A 89 -4.12 -3.39 -17.91
CA SER A 89 -3.24 -4.35 -18.59
C SER A 89 -1.83 -4.17 -18.06
N LEU A 90 -1.14 -5.27 -17.77
CA LEU A 90 0.20 -5.33 -17.22
C LEU A 90 1.04 -6.36 -17.99
N ALA A 91 2.31 -6.04 -18.22
CA ALA A 91 3.35 -6.98 -18.61
C ALA A 91 4.65 -6.68 -17.85
N THR A 92 5.36 -7.72 -17.45
CA THR A 92 6.58 -7.61 -16.64
C THR A 92 7.76 -8.25 -17.34
N TYR A 93 8.94 -7.66 -17.17
CA TYR A 93 10.24 -8.17 -17.60
C TYR A 93 11.34 -7.40 -16.83
N PRO A 94 12.53 -7.95 -16.57
CA PRO A 94 12.92 -9.36 -16.64
C PRO A 94 12.32 -10.24 -15.53
N ASP A 95 11.64 -9.63 -14.56
CA ASP A 95 11.09 -10.34 -13.41
C ASP A 95 9.59 -10.63 -13.60
N ALA A 96 9.20 -11.85 -13.26
CA ALA A 96 7.80 -12.24 -13.16
C ALA A 96 7.25 -11.93 -11.76
N ILE A 97 5.95 -11.77 -11.64
CA ILE A 97 5.28 -11.75 -10.33
C ILE A 97 5.29 -13.18 -9.77
N ASN A 98 5.95 -13.35 -8.62
CA ASN A 98 6.21 -14.65 -7.99
C ASN A 98 5.87 -14.69 -6.50
N ASN A 99 5.16 -13.68 -6.00
CA ASN A 99 4.84 -13.52 -4.59
C ASN A 99 3.50 -12.80 -4.43
N ASP A 100 3.02 -12.74 -3.19
CA ASP A 100 1.82 -11.99 -2.83
C ASP A 100 2.10 -10.49 -2.79
N GLY A 101 1.08 -9.68 -3.07
CA GLY A 101 1.17 -8.23 -2.89
C GLY A 101 0.09 -7.43 -3.61
N GLU A 102 0.20 -6.10 -3.49
CA GLU A 102 -0.73 -5.13 -4.06
C GLU A 102 -0.30 -4.77 -5.49
N LEU A 103 -1.12 -5.14 -6.47
CA LEU A 103 -0.89 -4.87 -7.89
C LEU A 103 -1.22 -3.42 -8.24
N PHE A 104 -2.44 -2.97 -7.95
CA PHE A 104 -2.92 -1.65 -8.33
C PHE A 104 -3.84 -1.09 -7.25
N ILE A 105 -4.06 0.21 -7.27
CA ILE A 105 -5.09 0.88 -6.47
C ILE A 105 -5.99 1.65 -7.44
N VAL A 106 -7.30 1.40 -7.36
CA VAL A 106 -8.31 2.09 -8.18
C VAL A 106 -9.06 3.09 -7.31
N THR A 107 -9.04 4.35 -7.70
CA THR A 107 -9.77 5.43 -7.02
C THR A 107 -11.17 5.54 -7.59
N PHE A 108 -12.17 5.54 -6.71
CA PHE A 108 -13.59 5.73 -7.04
C PHE A 108 -14.17 6.93 -6.30
N ASP A 109 -14.91 7.77 -7.01
CA ASP A 109 -15.83 8.72 -6.39
C ASP A 109 -17.17 8.04 -6.16
N VAL A 110 -17.75 8.21 -4.98
CA VAL A 110 -19.14 7.81 -4.69
C VAL A 110 -20.06 8.91 -5.20
N VAL A 111 -20.69 8.67 -6.35
CA VAL A 111 -21.47 9.67 -7.09
C VAL A 111 -22.97 9.59 -6.83
N GLY A 112 -23.47 8.50 -6.23
CA GLY A 112 -24.89 8.30 -5.98
C GLY A 112 -25.18 7.13 -5.04
N GLY A 113 -26.48 6.84 -4.87
CA GLY A 113 -27.00 5.84 -3.95
C GLY A 113 -27.48 6.40 -2.61
N ASN A 114 -28.28 5.61 -1.91
CA ASN A 114 -28.75 5.82 -0.55
C ASN A 114 -27.90 5.00 0.43
N ALA A 115 -27.97 5.34 1.71
CA ALA A 115 -27.27 4.57 2.73
C ALA A 115 -27.72 3.09 2.72
N GLY A 116 -26.75 2.18 2.61
CA GLY A 116 -26.96 0.74 2.47
C GLY A 116 -26.98 0.23 1.02
N ASP A 117 -27.14 1.13 0.04
CA ASP A 117 -26.91 0.77 -1.37
C ASP A 117 -25.44 0.39 -1.55
N ASN A 118 -25.14 -0.46 -2.53
CA ASN A 118 -23.78 -0.93 -2.75
C ASN A 118 -23.51 -1.19 -4.22
N SER A 119 -22.24 -1.13 -4.58
CA SER A 119 -21.72 -1.57 -5.87
C SER A 119 -20.69 -2.66 -5.63
N THR A 120 -21.02 -3.90 -6.01
CA THR A 120 -20.03 -4.97 -6.13
C THR A 120 -19.01 -4.60 -7.21
N LEU A 121 -17.74 -4.88 -6.95
CA LEU A 121 -16.62 -4.69 -7.86
C LEU A 121 -16.28 -6.05 -8.46
N VAL A 122 -17.02 -6.44 -9.50
CA VAL A 122 -16.89 -7.74 -10.13
C VAL A 122 -15.59 -7.77 -10.94
N THR A 123 -14.70 -8.71 -10.62
CA THR A 123 -13.40 -8.82 -11.25
C THR A 123 -13.32 -9.95 -12.27
N GLU A 124 -12.71 -9.67 -13.41
CA GLU A 124 -12.37 -10.64 -14.46
C GLU A 124 -10.87 -10.55 -14.71
N VAL A 125 -10.17 -11.69 -14.77
CA VAL A 125 -8.72 -11.72 -14.93
C VAL A 125 -8.31 -12.72 -16.00
N GLU A 126 -7.41 -12.29 -16.88
CA GLU A 126 -6.65 -13.15 -17.78
C GLU A 126 -5.16 -12.98 -17.50
N ALA A 127 -4.44 -14.07 -17.23
CA ALA A 127 -3.02 -14.02 -16.90
C ALA A 127 -2.19 -15.00 -17.72
N TYR A 128 -0.91 -14.66 -17.96
CA TYR A 128 0.02 -15.47 -18.73
C TYR A 128 1.40 -15.54 -18.06
N THR A 129 2.08 -16.67 -18.23
CA THR A 129 3.44 -16.86 -17.69
C THR A 129 4.51 -16.08 -18.45
N MET A 130 5.60 -15.71 -17.77
CA MET A 130 6.71 -14.93 -18.35
C MET A 130 7.73 -15.73 -19.20
N ASN A 131 7.36 -16.95 -19.60
CA ASN A 131 8.26 -17.88 -20.30
C ASN A 131 8.49 -17.48 -21.77
N ALA A 132 9.48 -18.09 -22.43
CA ALA A 132 9.75 -17.88 -23.86
C ALA A 132 8.52 -18.19 -24.75
N SER A 133 7.64 -19.07 -24.28
CA SER A 133 6.32 -19.35 -24.84
C SER A 133 5.27 -19.14 -23.73
N PRO A 134 4.69 -17.93 -23.60
CA PRO A 134 3.71 -17.62 -22.56
C PRO A 134 2.55 -18.63 -22.56
N GLN A 135 2.23 -19.16 -21.38
CA GLN A 135 1.10 -20.07 -21.17
C GLN A 135 0.02 -19.38 -20.34
N PRO A 136 -1.28 -19.57 -20.63
CA PRO A 136 -2.34 -19.02 -19.80
C PRO A 136 -2.26 -19.59 -18.38
N VAL A 137 -2.55 -18.76 -17.39
CA VAL A 137 -2.59 -19.12 -15.97
C VAL A 137 -4.04 -19.01 -15.50
N LEU A 138 -4.52 -20.06 -14.83
CA LEU A 138 -5.81 -20.01 -14.15
C LEU A 138 -5.66 -19.13 -12.92
N VAL A 139 -6.55 -18.15 -12.79
CA VAL A 139 -6.55 -17.20 -11.68
C VAL A 139 -7.93 -17.21 -11.06
N ASP A 140 -7.98 -17.50 -9.77
CA ASP A 140 -9.20 -17.34 -8.98
C ASP A 140 -9.43 -15.86 -8.69
N THR A 141 -10.69 -15.49 -8.49
CA THR A 141 -11.08 -14.10 -8.26
C THR A 141 -11.92 -13.97 -7.00
N GLU A 142 -11.65 -12.93 -6.22
CA GLU A 142 -12.48 -12.50 -5.09
C GLU A 142 -12.90 -11.05 -5.30
N ASP A 143 -14.21 -10.86 -5.49
CA ASP A 143 -14.82 -9.55 -5.71
C ASP A 143 -14.81 -8.69 -4.45
N GLY A 144 -14.78 -7.37 -4.66
CA GLY A 144 -14.90 -6.36 -3.61
C GLY A 144 -16.28 -5.73 -3.60
N VAL A 145 -16.54 -4.84 -2.64
CA VAL A 145 -17.77 -4.05 -2.60
C VAL A 145 -17.51 -2.65 -2.07
N VAL A 146 -18.20 -1.66 -2.64
CA VAL A 146 -18.32 -0.33 -2.02
C VAL A 146 -19.75 -0.14 -1.52
N VAL A 147 -19.89 0.16 -0.23
CA VAL A 147 -21.20 0.42 0.40
C VAL A 147 -21.38 1.92 0.64
N VAL A 148 -22.53 2.44 0.26
CA VAL A 148 -22.89 3.85 0.45
C VAL A 148 -23.31 4.09 1.90
N THR A 149 -22.74 5.11 2.54
CA THR A 149 -23.03 5.47 3.93
C THR A 149 -23.68 6.86 4.06
N VAL A 150 -24.21 7.16 5.24
CA VAL A 150 -24.79 8.48 5.53
C VAL A 150 -23.69 9.47 5.90
N LYS A 151 -23.64 10.61 5.21
CA LYS A 151 -22.78 11.73 5.59
C LYS A 151 -23.32 12.36 6.87
N ARG A 152 -22.78 11.96 8.03
CA ARG A 152 -23.18 12.55 9.31
C ARG A 152 -22.57 13.95 9.42
N SER A 153 -23.40 14.97 9.27
CA SER A 153 -23.06 16.33 9.70
C SER A 153 -23.11 16.37 11.23
N ASP A 154 -21.97 16.64 11.87
CA ASP A 154 -21.85 16.71 13.33
C ASP A 154 -22.84 17.72 13.93
N GLY A 155 -23.88 17.19 14.58
CA GLY A 155 -24.88 17.95 15.33
C GLY A 155 -25.33 17.13 16.53
N SER A 156 -24.85 17.52 17.72
CA SER A 156 -25.18 16.89 18.99
C SER A 156 -26.65 17.13 19.38
N SER A 157 -27.42 16.07 19.61
CA SER A 157 -28.33 15.91 20.77
C SER A 157 -28.98 14.52 20.76
N GLY A 158 -29.12 13.92 21.95
CA GLY A 158 -29.47 12.51 22.14
C GLY A 158 -30.94 12.14 21.89
N GLY A 159 -31.17 10.83 21.83
CA GLY A 159 -32.48 10.22 21.79
C GLY A 159 -32.38 8.74 21.41
N SER A 160 -32.56 7.86 22.38
CA SER A 160 -32.62 6.40 22.20
C SER A 160 -33.91 5.95 21.52
N SER A 161 -33.82 5.10 20.49
CA SER A 161 -34.71 3.95 20.33
C SER A 161 -34.19 2.97 19.27
N SER A 162 -34.30 1.70 19.66
CA SER A 162 -34.03 0.43 18.98
C SER A 162 -34.57 0.26 17.56
N GLY A 163 -33.86 -0.53 16.75
CA GLY A 163 -34.51 -1.46 15.83
C GLY A 163 -33.87 -1.64 14.45
N SER A 164 -33.04 -2.69 14.35
CA SER A 164 -32.95 -3.61 13.21
C SER A 164 -32.09 -3.24 11.99
N GLY A 165 -31.15 -4.14 11.68
CA GLY A 165 -30.59 -4.32 10.33
C GLY A 165 -29.07 -4.26 10.24
N SER A 166 -28.36 -5.07 11.03
CA SER A 166 -26.90 -5.20 10.94
C SER A 166 -26.48 -5.97 9.68
N SER A 167 -25.67 -5.32 8.84
CA SER A 167 -24.75 -5.98 7.91
C SER A 167 -23.49 -5.12 7.72
N GLY A 168 -22.57 -5.22 8.67
CA GLY A 168 -21.16 -5.52 8.36
C GLY A 168 -20.15 -4.40 8.07
N SER A 169 -20.28 -3.17 8.59
CA SER A 169 -19.14 -2.23 8.58
C SER A 169 -18.10 -2.67 9.61
N VAL A 170 -16.87 -2.93 9.15
CA VAL A 170 -15.72 -3.23 10.01
C VAL A 170 -15.26 -1.92 10.67
N GLY A 171 -15.93 -1.56 11.76
CA GLY A 171 -15.75 -0.26 12.40
C GLY A 171 -14.30 0.00 12.83
N VAL A 172 -13.69 1.05 12.28
CA VAL A 172 -12.52 1.70 12.90
C VAL A 172 -13.04 2.80 13.84
N GLY A 173 -12.43 2.95 15.01
CA GLY A 173 -12.79 4.03 15.95
C GLY A 173 -12.75 5.42 15.31
N SER A 174 -13.44 6.39 15.90
CA SER A 174 -13.28 7.80 15.53
C SER A 174 -12.11 8.41 16.33
N SER A 175 -11.28 9.22 15.69
CA SER A 175 -10.19 9.93 16.36
C SER A 175 -10.69 11.11 17.20
N GLY A 176 -11.92 11.58 16.98
CA GLY A 176 -12.42 12.83 17.56
C GLY A 176 -11.73 14.08 17.00
N GLU A 177 -11.01 13.95 15.89
CA GLU A 177 -10.27 15.03 15.26
C GLU A 177 -11.20 15.94 14.44
N ALA A 178 -10.96 17.25 14.49
CA ALA A 178 -11.67 18.17 13.62
C ALA A 178 -11.26 17.96 12.15
N SER A 179 -12.24 17.79 11.25
CA SER A 179 -11.99 17.56 9.81
C SER A 179 -11.06 18.59 9.16
N GLY A 180 -11.15 19.86 9.58
CA GLY A 180 -10.25 20.93 9.10
C GLY A 180 -8.78 20.74 9.46
N ASN A 181 -8.48 19.99 10.52
CA ASN A 181 -7.12 19.68 10.99
C ASN A 181 -6.52 18.43 10.33
N ILE A 182 -7.34 17.58 9.71
CA ILE A 182 -6.86 16.41 8.96
C ILE A 182 -6.32 16.91 7.61
N GLN A 183 -5.06 16.59 7.32
CA GLN A 183 -4.43 16.85 6.04
C GLN A 183 -4.74 15.74 5.03
N MET A 184 -4.66 14.49 5.49
CA MET A 184 -5.01 13.29 4.72
C MET A 184 -5.31 12.15 5.69
N SER A 185 -6.01 11.14 5.21
CA SER A 185 -6.16 9.88 5.94
C SER A 185 -6.06 8.68 5.01
N GLU A 186 -5.45 7.62 5.48
CA GLU A 186 -5.33 6.34 4.77
C GLU A 186 -5.84 5.23 5.69
N THR A 187 -6.74 4.40 5.18
CA THR A 187 -7.31 3.26 5.93
C THR A 187 -7.01 1.96 5.18
N LYS A 188 -6.57 0.94 5.90
CA LYS A 188 -6.31 -0.40 5.38
C LYS A 188 -7.03 -1.41 6.24
N ILE A 189 -7.62 -2.45 5.64
CA ILE A 189 -8.37 -3.49 6.34
C ILE A 189 -7.67 -4.83 6.15
N LYS A 190 -7.50 -5.61 7.21
CA LYS A 190 -7.00 -6.99 7.15
C LYS A 190 -7.72 -7.89 8.13
N THR A 191 -7.82 -9.17 7.79
CA THR A 191 -8.34 -10.19 8.70
C THR A 191 -7.29 -10.58 9.73
N VAL A 192 -7.62 -10.39 11.02
CA VAL A 192 -6.79 -10.73 12.17
C VAL A 192 -7.15 -12.12 12.69
N TYR A 193 -6.20 -13.04 12.52
CA TYR A 193 -6.24 -14.37 13.12
C TYR A 193 -5.36 -14.42 14.37
N LYS A 194 -5.75 -15.28 15.32
CA LYS A 194 -4.94 -15.57 16.49
C LYS A 194 -3.58 -16.15 16.08
N ASP A 195 -2.53 -15.73 16.79
CA ASP A 195 -1.14 -16.11 16.64
C ASP A 195 -0.53 -15.77 15.25
N SER A 196 -1.17 -14.87 14.50
CA SER A 196 -0.68 -14.41 13.19
C SER A 196 0.00 -13.04 13.29
N LYS A 197 1.15 -12.87 12.62
CA LYS A 197 1.79 -11.56 12.47
C LYS A 197 1.17 -10.83 11.28
N LEU A 198 0.61 -9.65 11.54
CA LEU A 198 0.02 -8.78 10.54
C LEU A 198 0.94 -7.60 10.25
N ILE A 199 0.89 -7.13 9.00
CA ILE A 199 1.56 -5.90 8.57
C ILE A 199 0.57 -5.12 7.70
N TYR A 200 0.16 -3.94 8.13
CA TYR A 200 -0.62 -2.99 7.35
C TYR A 200 0.37 -2.02 6.71
N ASN A 201 0.47 -1.99 5.39
CA ASN A 201 1.37 -1.07 4.69
C ASN A 201 0.59 0.14 4.18
N PHE A 202 1.24 1.29 4.22
CA PHE A 202 0.68 2.59 3.88
C PHE A 202 1.59 3.27 2.85
N TYR A 203 0.98 3.81 1.79
CA TYR A 203 1.70 4.30 0.62
C TYR A 203 1.22 5.67 0.13
N SER A 204 0.17 6.23 0.73
CA SER A 204 -0.40 7.50 0.27
C SER A 204 0.61 8.63 0.35
N ASN A 205 0.69 9.46 -0.70
CA ASN A 205 1.58 10.61 -0.70
C ASN A 205 1.23 11.56 0.47
N GLY A 206 2.25 12.00 1.20
CA GLY A 206 2.11 12.79 2.42
C GLY A 206 1.92 11.96 3.69
N ASN A 207 1.71 10.64 3.59
CA ASN A 207 1.75 9.73 4.72
C ASN A 207 3.21 9.34 5.02
N ILE A 208 3.67 9.65 6.23
CA ILE A 208 5.03 9.27 6.66
C ILE A 208 5.07 7.88 7.31
N VAL A 209 3.91 7.34 7.68
CA VAL A 209 3.80 5.98 8.22
C VAL A 209 3.91 5.03 7.04
N GLN A 210 4.86 4.11 7.12
CA GLN A 210 5.11 3.10 6.10
C GLN A 210 4.34 1.81 6.42
N PHE A 211 4.32 1.42 7.70
CA PHE A 211 3.55 0.26 8.13
C PHE A 211 3.16 0.31 9.60
N ILE A 212 2.16 -0.51 9.95
CA ILE A 212 1.82 -0.91 11.32
C ILE A 212 1.86 -2.43 11.37
N THR A 213 2.63 -3.01 12.27
CA THR A 213 2.70 -4.47 12.45
C THR A 213 2.41 -4.87 13.89
N PHE A 214 1.78 -6.01 14.09
CA PHE A 214 1.51 -6.62 15.39
C PHE A 214 1.19 -8.10 15.23
N THR A 215 1.21 -8.85 16.34
CA THR A 215 0.72 -10.24 16.39
C THR A 215 -0.70 -10.25 16.94
N GLY A 216 -1.65 -10.86 16.23
CA GLY A 216 -3.01 -11.04 16.72
C GLY A 216 -3.06 -12.10 17.84
N LEU A 217 -3.77 -11.82 18.95
CA LEU A 217 -3.94 -12.76 20.07
C LEU A 217 -5.31 -13.45 20.08
N THR A 218 -6.23 -12.98 19.23
CA THR A 218 -7.60 -13.47 19.10
C THR A 218 -8.00 -13.52 17.62
N ASN A 219 -8.95 -14.39 17.28
CA ASN A 219 -9.60 -14.38 15.97
C ASN A 219 -10.62 -13.24 15.95
N SER A 220 -10.23 -12.10 15.40
CA SER A 220 -11.05 -10.88 15.45
C SER A 220 -11.74 -10.55 14.13
N GLY A 221 -11.53 -11.37 13.09
CA GLY A 221 -12.08 -11.10 11.77
C GLY A 221 -11.40 -9.90 11.13
N GLU A 222 -12.10 -9.19 10.27
CA GLU A 222 -11.58 -7.98 9.65
C GLU A 222 -11.37 -6.87 10.71
N ILE A 223 -10.22 -6.21 10.64
CA ILE A 223 -9.85 -5.08 11.47
C ILE A 223 -9.26 -4.01 10.57
N ALA A 224 -9.69 -2.78 10.77
CA ALA A 224 -9.22 -1.62 10.03
C ALA A 224 -8.09 -0.90 10.80
N ALA A 225 -7.03 -0.53 10.11
CA ALA A 225 -5.99 0.39 10.60
C ALA A 225 -6.10 1.70 9.82
N LYS A 226 -6.23 2.82 10.52
CA LYS A 226 -6.34 4.16 9.93
C LYS A 226 -5.21 5.04 10.43
N VAL A 227 -4.56 5.73 9.49
CA VAL A 227 -3.59 6.79 9.77
C VAL A 227 -4.16 8.11 9.29
N GLU A 228 -4.11 9.14 10.13
CA GLU A 228 -4.50 10.50 9.77
C GLU A 228 -3.28 11.40 9.94
N MET A 229 -2.80 12.05 8.87
CA MET A 229 -1.78 13.08 8.99
C MET A 229 -2.45 14.41 9.30
N LEU A 230 -1.92 15.14 10.27
CA LEU A 230 -2.56 16.35 10.79
C LEU A 230 -1.76 17.60 10.42
N LYS A 231 -2.49 18.68 10.15
CA LYS A 231 -1.90 20.01 9.87
C LYS A 231 -1.29 20.65 11.12
N LYS A 232 -1.86 20.35 12.29
CA LYS A 232 -1.44 20.83 13.61
C LYS A 232 -1.54 19.69 14.61
N THR A 233 -1.14 19.94 15.85
CA THR A 233 -1.41 19.02 16.96
C THR A 233 -2.92 18.70 17.03
N SER A 234 -3.24 17.45 17.37
CA SER A 234 -4.63 16.96 17.44
C SER A 234 -5.52 17.86 18.30
N THR A 235 -6.76 18.10 17.87
CA THR A 235 -7.75 18.86 18.65
C THR A 235 -8.15 18.18 19.96
N THR A 236 -7.81 16.90 20.11
CA THR A 236 -8.03 16.13 21.35
C THR A 236 -6.89 16.29 22.36
N VAL A 237 -5.83 17.04 22.00
CA VAL A 237 -4.63 17.24 22.80
C VAL A 237 -4.50 18.69 23.23
N ASP A 238 -4.32 18.91 24.53
CA ASP A 238 -4.28 20.23 25.16
C ASP A 238 -2.87 20.87 25.23
N ARG A 239 -1.85 20.18 24.72
CA ARG A 239 -0.45 20.57 24.85
C ARG A 239 0.38 20.22 23.62
N ALA A 240 1.32 21.09 23.27
CA ALA A 240 2.25 20.83 22.19
C ALA A 240 3.17 19.61 22.50
N PRO A 241 3.56 18.83 21.47
CA PRO A 241 4.62 17.83 21.61
C PRO A 241 5.95 18.46 22.06
N PRO A 242 6.86 17.68 22.67
CA PRO A 242 8.20 18.15 22.99
C PRO A 242 9.04 18.37 21.73
N ASP A 243 10.13 19.14 21.87
CA ASP A 243 11.14 19.37 20.82
C ASP A 243 10.57 19.94 19.50
N THR A 244 11.32 19.85 18.40
CA THR A 244 10.86 20.33 17.09
C THR A 244 9.99 19.26 16.43
N VAL A 245 8.77 19.61 16.04
CA VAL A 245 7.81 18.69 15.44
C VAL A 245 8.05 18.56 13.93
N TYR A 246 8.16 17.33 13.45
CA TYR A 246 8.15 17.00 12.02
C TYR A 246 6.72 16.86 11.51
N LYS A 247 5.96 15.91 12.08
CA LYS A 247 4.55 15.65 11.74
C LYS A 247 3.75 15.28 12.98
N ASN A 248 2.49 15.72 13.00
CA ASN A 248 1.46 15.25 13.91
C ASN A 248 0.59 14.23 13.16
N LEU A 249 0.15 13.18 13.84
CA LEU A 249 -0.67 12.13 13.23
C LEU A 249 -1.57 11.46 14.26
N ASN A 250 -2.71 10.92 13.83
CA ASN A 250 -3.46 9.95 14.60
C ASN A 250 -3.27 8.57 13.98
N VAL A 251 -3.19 7.54 14.82
CA VAL A 251 -3.26 6.15 14.37
C VAL A 251 -4.38 5.47 15.13
N LEU A 252 -5.22 4.74 14.41
CA LEU A 252 -6.36 4.00 14.94
C LEU A 252 -6.28 2.56 14.45
N LEU A 253 -6.60 1.61 15.32
CA LEU A 253 -6.59 0.19 14.99
C LEU A 253 -7.83 -0.48 15.59
N GLY A 254 -8.71 -0.93 14.71
CA GLY A 254 -9.99 -1.53 15.03
C GLY A 254 -10.99 -0.55 15.66
N PRO A 255 -12.09 -1.09 16.21
CA PRO A 255 -13.04 -0.30 17.00
C PRO A 255 -12.35 0.42 18.16
N THR A 256 -12.98 1.47 18.69
CA THR A 256 -12.49 2.16 19.89
C THR A 256 -12.19 1.17 21.00
N ASP A 257 -11.01 1.31 21.61
CA ASP A 257 -10.49 0.44 22.68
C ASP A 257 -10.33 -1.05 22.31
N TRP A 258 -10.31 -1.41 21.02
CA TRP A 258 -10.06 -2.79 20.60
C TRP A 258 -8.57 -3.17 20.70
N ALA A 259 -7.67 -2.30 20.29
CA ALA A 259 -6.23 -2.55 20.21
C ALA A 259 -5.54 -2.52 21.59
N THR A 260 -5.89 -3.48 22.44
CA THR A 260 -5.35 -3.68 23.79
C THR A 260 -4.45 -4.92 23.83
N SER A 261 -3.70 -5.08 24.92
CA SER A 261 -2.81 -6.22 25.14
C SER A 261 -3.52 -7.58 25.22
N SER A 262 -4.86 -7.62 25.24
CA SER A 262 -5.62 -8.88 25.14
C SER A 262 -5.89 -9.30 23.69
N ASN A 263 -5.84 -8.36 22.75
CA ASN A 263 -6.15 -8.60 21.33
C ASN A 263 -4.93 -8.59 20.43
N ILE A 264 -3.89 -7.84 20.80
CA ILE A 264 -2.66 -7.72 20.02
C ILE A 264 -1.42 -7.79 20.91
N ALA A 265 -0.33 -8.30 20.36
CA ALA A 265 1.01 -8.29 20.94
C ALA A 265 2.00 -7.56 20.03
N ASP A 266 3.01 -6.95 20.65
CA ASP A 266 4.17 -6.34 20.02
C ASP A 266 3.86 -5.37 18.85
N PRO A 267 2.99 -4.36 19.05
CA PRO A 267 2.68 -3.44 17.96
C PRO A 267 3.83 -2.47 17.70
N ILE A 268 4.21 -2.36 16.43
CA ILE A 268 5.28 -1.49 15.91
C ILE A 268 4.70 -0.58 14.82
N ILE A 269 5.10 0.69 14.85
CA ILE A 269 4.84 1.66 13.80
C ILE A 269 6.16 1.96 13.08
N GLY A 270 6.20 1.65 11.78
CA GLY A 270 7.29 2.02 10.89
C GLY A 270 7.01 3.36 10.21
N PHE A 271 7.94 4.30 10.27
CA PHE A 271 7.78 5.63 9.67
C PHE A 271 9.09 6.16 9.09
N LYS A 272 9.00 7.17 8.24
CA LYS A 272 10.14 7.83 7.62
C LYS A 272 10.19 9.33 7.90
N VAL A 273 11.39 9.91 7.89
CA VAL A 273 11.64 11.33 8.08
C VAL A 273 12.52 11.84 6.95
N GLU A 274 12.11 12.95 6.32
CA GLU A 274 12.85 13.58 5.23
C GLU A 274 14.22 14.11 5.69
N THR A 275 15.28 13.79 4.94
CA THR A 275 16.64 14.30 5.18
C THR A 275 16.71 15.82 5.05
N THR A 276 15.88 16.40 4.18
CA THR A 276 15.72 17.85 4.00
C THR A 276 15.18 18.51 5.27
N TRP A 277 14.11 17.98 5.87
CA TRP A 277 13.57 18.52 7.12
C TRP A 277 14.62 18.51 8.24
N ILE A 278 15.40 17.42 8.35
CA ILE A 278 16.45 17.28 9.38
C ILE A 278 17.49 18.38 9.21
N SER A 279 18.02 18.57 7.99
CA SER A 279 19.04 19.57 7.70
C SER A 279 18.52 21.00 7.84
N GLU A 280 17.35 21.32 7.29
CA GLU A 280 16.72 22.64 7.35
C GLU A 280 16.40 23.09 8.77
N ASN A 281 16.08 22.14 9.66
CA ASN A 281 15.73 22.43 11.05
C ASN A 281 16.89 22.20 12.03
N ASN A 282 18.09 21.88 11.52
CA ASN A 282 19.29 21.58 12.29
C ASN A 282 19.05 20.50 13.36
N ILE A 283 18.40 19.40 12.98
CA ILE A 283 17.96 18.33 13.89
C ILE A 283 19.08 17.31 14.10
N ASP A 284 19.32 16.93 15.35
CA ASP A 284 20.10 15.76 15.69
C ASP A 284 19.29 14.50 15.35
N GLY A 285 19.66 13.84 14.25
CA GLY A 285 18.98 12.63 13.76
C GLY A 285 18.88 11.52 14.80
N SER A 286 19.83 11.41 15.74
CA SER A 286 19.82 10.41 16.80
C SER A 286 18.73 10.64 17.86
N THR A 287 18.16 11.85 17.89
CA THR A 287 17.10 12.22 18.84
C THR A 287 15.69 12.09 18.27
N ILE A 288 15.57 11.73 16.99
CA ILE A 288 14.27 11.54 16.33
C ILE A 288 13.52 10.41 17.02
N LYS A 289 12.27 10.69 17.41
CA LYS A 289 11.40 9.72 18.06
C LYS A 289 9.93 9.93 17.75
N LEU A 290 9.16 8.86 17.91
CA LEU A 290 7.70 8.92 17.92
C LEU A 290 7.23 9.14 19.37
N ASN A 291 6.38 10.16 19.58
CA ASN A 291 5.78 10.43 20.89
C ASN A 291 4.31 10.07 20.86
N ARG A 292 3.84 9.36 21.89
CA ARG A 292 2.45 8.97 22.10
C ARG A 292 1.78 9.87 23.13
N TYR A 293 0.66 10.51 22.79
CA TYR A 293 -0.15 11.20 23.77
C TYR A 293 -1.07 10.21 24.52
N ASN A 294 -0.87 10.07 25.82
CA ASN A 294 -1.73 9.23 26.67
C ASN A 294 -1.68 9.72 28.13
N GLY A 295 -2.80 9.59 28.85
CA GLY A 295 -2.90 9.98 30.25
C GLY A 295 -2.68 11.48 30.46
N GLY A 296 -3.08 12.29 29.48
CA GLY A 296 -2.87 13.73 29.49
C GLY A 296 -1.39 14.12 29.44
N LYS A 297 -0.53 13.42 28.72
CA LYS A 297 0.88 13.81 28.50
C LYS A 297 1.47 13.14 27.26
N TRP A 298 2.52 13.74 26.70
CA TRP A 298 3.35 13.14 25.67
C TRP A 298 4.35 12.17 26.31
N ASN A 299 4.38 10.94 25.82
CA ASN A 299 5.30 9.89 26.26
C ASN A 299 6.16 9.48 25.06
N PRO A 300 7.49 9.65 25.10
CA PRO A 300 8.36 9.19 24.03
C PRO A 300 8.33 7.66 23.98
N LEU A 301 8.29 7.11 22.77
CA LEU A 301 8.38 5.68 22.53
C LEU A 301 9.84 5.25 22.35
N ILE A 302 10.09 3.94 22.47
CA ILE A 302 11.35 3.35 22.05
C ILE A 302 11.36 3.41 20.53
N THR A 303 12.27 4.20 19.97
CA THR A 303 12.41 4.42 18.53
C THR A 303 13.82 4.02 18.09
N THR A 304 13.91 3.20 17.04
CA THR A 304 15.17 2.74 16.46
C THR A 304 15.22 3.12 14.99
N GLN A 305 16.31 3.75 14.54
CA GLN A 305 16.58 3.94 13.12
C GLN A 305 16.96 2.59 12.49
N THR A 306 16.25 2.16 11.46
CA THR A 306 16.44 0.85 10.83
C THR A 306 17.23 0.92 9.53
N SER A 307 17.08 2.00 8.77
CA SER A 307 17.80 2.23 7.52
C SER A 307 17.80 3.71 7.14
N GLN A 308 18.47 4.04 6.05
CA GLN A 308 18.46 5.37 5.43
C GLN A 308 18.71 5.25 3.92
N ASP A 309 18.19 6.22 3.17
CA ASP A 309 18.54 6.46 1.77
C ASP A 309 18.89 7.95 1.56
N ALA A 310 18.89 8.42 0.30
CA ALA A 310 19.22 9.81 -0.01
C ALA A 310 18.18 10.81 0.51
N ASP A 311 16.91 10.40 0.55
CA ASP A 311 15.77 11.28 0.79
C ASP A 311 15.20 11.10 2.20
N TYR A 312 15.39 9.93 2.82
CA TYR A 312 14.74 9.57 4.09
C TYR A 312 15.64 8.82 5.07
N LEU A 313 15.37 9.03 6.36
CA LEU A 313 15.74 8.14 7.46
C LEU A 313 14.50 7.32 7.86
N TYR A 314 14.67 6.02 8.07
CA TYR A 314 13.59 5.10 8.42
C TYR A 314 13.70 4.64 9.87
N PHE A 315 12.55 4.59 10.54
CA PHE A 315 12.46 4.29 11.96
C PHE A 315 11.35 3.30 12.26
N GLU A 316 11.54 2.52 13.31
CA GLU A 316 10.52 1.70 13.94
C GLU A 316 10.30 2.18 15.36
N SER A 317 9.05 2.19 15.81
CA SER A 317 8.70 2.49 17.21
C SER A 317 7.74 1.50 17.81
N GLU A 318 8.12 0.95 18.95
CA GLU A 318 7.28 0.09 19.77
C GLU A 318 6.22 0.93 20.48
N THR A 319 4.96 0.51 20.44
CA THR A 319 3.87 1.18 21.14
C THR A 319 3.11 0.22 22.04
N THR A 320 2.40 0.75 23.03
CA THR A 320 1.50 -0.03 23.91
C THR A 320 0.03 0.29 23.65
N GLY A 321 -0.24 1.16 22.68
CA GLY A 321 -1.58 1.52 22.28
C GLY A 321 -1.58 2.57 21.18
N PHE A 322 -2.77 2.89 20.70
CA PHE A 322 -2.99 3.83 19.62
C PHE A 322 -3.63 5.11 20.17
N SER A 323 -3.31 6.25 19.57
CA SER A 323 -3.63 7.59 20.08
C SER A 323 -3.19 8.66 19.06
N PRO A 324 -3.32 9.95 19.38
CA PRO A 324 -2.49 10.96 18.74
C PRO A 324 -1.00 10.68 18.98
N PHE A 325 -0.21 10.92 17.94
CA PHE A 325 1.24 10.82 17.92
C PHE A 325 1.87 12.08 17.33
N ALA A 326 3.16 12.27 17.63
CA ALA A 326 3.99 13.27 16.97
C ALA A 326 5.42 12.75 16.78
N VAL A 327 5.95 12.90 15.57
CA VAL A 327 7.37 12.67 15.29
C VAL A 327 8.13 13.96 15.61
N THR A 328 9.13 13.87 16.47
CA THR A 328 9.89 15.04 16.94
C THR A 328 11.39 14.77 16.94
N GLY A 329 12.18 15.83 16.88
CA GLY A 329 13.64 15.79 16.99
C GLY A 329 14.18 17.03 17.70
N LYS A 330 15.31 16.87 18.40
CA LYS A 330 16.02 17.98 19.05
C LYS A 330 16.92 18.67 18.06
N LYS A 331 17.06 19.99 18.20
CA LYS A 331 18.07 20.72 17.45
C LYS A 331 19.46 20.39 17.98
N LEU A 332 20.45 20.32 17.09
CA LEU A 332 21.86 20.28 17.47
C LEU A 332 22.18 21.54 18.27
N GLU A 333 22.74 21.40 19.47
CA GLU A 333 23.21 22.54 20.24
C GLU A 333 24.54 23.03 19.64
N GLY A 334 24.47 24.11 18.87
CA GLY A 334 25.60 24.82 18.28
C GLY A 334 25.14 25.93 17.33
N GLU A 335 25.70 27.14 17.46
CA GLU A 335 25.37 28.29 16.59
C GLU A 335 25.78 28.06 15.11
N PRO A 336 25.08 28.70 14.14
CA PRO A 336 25.50 28.70 12.75
C PRO A 336 26.69 29.65 12.56
N GLY A 337 27.91 29.13 12.74
CA GLY A 337 29.16 29.80 12.38
C GLY A 337 29.67 29.28 11.04
N GLY A 338 29.74 30.15 10.03
CA GLY A 338 30.16 29.83 8.66
C GLY A 338 31.66 29.62 8.45
N GLU A 339 32.00 29.52 7.17
CA GLU A 339 33.29 29.21 6.52
C GLU A 339 33.51 27.68 6.38
N GLY A 340 33.36 27.04 5.21
CA GLY A 340 33.87 27.43 3.90
C GLY A 340 35.31 26.91 3.77
N ILE A 341 35.51 25.80 3.05
CA ILE A 341 36.66 25.55 2.16
C ILE A 341 36.33 24.38 1.22
N THR A 342 36.45 24.72 -0.05
CA THR A 342 36.44 23.95 -1.29
C THR A 342 37.59 22.95 -1.37
N ALA A 343 37.36 21.75 -1.93
CA ALA A 343 38.35 21.03 -2.73
C ALA A 343 37.65 20.00 -3.65
N GLU A 344 37.68 20.26 -4.95
CA GLU A 344 37.39 19.34 -6.06
C GLU A 344 38.74 18.74 -6.58
N PRO A 345 38.77 17.91 -7.63
CA PRO A 345 38.64 16.44 -7.68
C PRO A 345 39.97 15.70 -7.98
N THR A 346 39.96 14.36 -7.99
CA THR A 346 41.06 13.51 -8.50
C THR A 346 40.57 12.44 -9.49
N VAL A 347 41.41 12.17 -10.47
CA VAL A 347 41.18 11.74 -11.85
C VAL A 347 41.16 10.21 -12.08
N ALA A 348 40.31 9.82 -13.04
CA ALA A 348 40.32 8.74 -14.06
C ALA A 348 41.09 7.40 -13.90
N ALA A 349 40.44 6.34 -14.39
CA ALA A 349 41.10 5.28 -15.18
C ALA A 349 40.15 4.73 -16.27
N THR A 350 40.72 4.58 -17.48
CA THR A 350 40.13 4.12 -18.75
C THR A 350 40.52 2.67 -19.03
N VAL A 351 39.63 1.84 -19.61
CA VAL A 351 40.02 0.68 -20.46
C VAL A 351 39.01 0.43 -21.60
N GLU A 352 39.48 0.73 -22.81
CA GLU A 352 39.48 0.01 -24.12
C GLU A 352 38.37 -0.98 -24.59
N LYS A 353 38.10 -0.93 -25.90
CA LYS A 353 37.06 -1.64 -26.71
C LYS A 353 37.61 -2.87 -27.49
N THR A 354 36.67 -3.60 -28.15
CA THR A 354 36.68 -4.24 -29.52
C THR A 354 36.56 -5.80 -29.52
N PRO A 355 36.05 -6.51 -30.57
CA PRO A 355 34.63 -6.64 -31.02
C PRO A 355 34.15 -8.07 -31.50
N VAL A 356 32.83 -8.26 -31.74
CA VAL A 356 32.15 -9.05 -32.85
C VAL A 356 32.24 -10.62 -32.82
N PRO A 357 31.30 -11.46 -33.40
CA PRO A 357 30.24 -11.23 -34.42
C PRO A 357 28.81 -11.78 -34.18
N THR A 358 27.91 -11.29 -35.05
CA THR A 358 26.55 -11.77 -35.41
C THR A 358 26.52 -13.07 -36.22
N PRO A 359 25.39 -13.82 -36.25
CA PRO A 359 24.80 -14.18 -37.55
C PRO A 359 23.25 -14.15 -37.61
N THR A 360 22.78 -13.41 -38.62
CA THR A 360 21.77 -13.67 -39.67
C THR A 360 20.44 -14.40 -39.42
N GLU A 361 19.41 -13.66 -39.83
CA GLU A 361 17.97 -13.86 -40.07
C GLU A 361 17.56 -15.03 -40.99
N LYS A 362 16.36 -15.61 -40.75
CA LYS A 362 15.46 -16.14 -41.81
C LYS A 362 13.98 -15.86 -41.49
N LYS A 363 13.26 -15.47 -42.55
CA LYS A 363 11.88 -15.00 -42.63
C LYS A 363 10.95 -16.12 -43.13
N GLY A 364 9.69 -16.14 -42.66
CA GLY A 364 8.59 -16.87 -43.31
C GLY A 364 7.36 -17.08 -42.41
N MET A 365 6.26 -16.35 -42.68
CA MET A 365 4.91 -16.46 -42.09
C MET A 365 3.96 -17.09 -43.12
N PRO A 366 2.78 -17.67 -42.76
CA PRO A 366 1.53 -16.88 -42.77
C PRO A 366 0.33 -17.32 -41.86
N GLY A 367 -0.44 -16.33 -41.35
CA GLY A 367 -1.91 -16.27 -41.08
C GLY A 367 -2.55 -17.18 -40.01
N PHE A 368 -3.53 -16.81 -39.16
CA PHE A 368 -4.56 -15.75 -39.12
C PHE A 368 -5.10 -15.58 -37.67
N GLY A 369 -5.69 -14.42 -37.33
CA GLY A 369 -6.68 -14.28 -36.23
C GLY A 369 -6.52 -13.02 -35.35
N LEU A 370 -7.50 -12.11 -35.41
CA LEU A 370 -7.53 -10.81 -34.73
C LEU A 370 -7.66 -10.91 -33.19
N PHE A 371 -6.78 -10.23 -32.45
CA PHE A 371 -7.11 -9.43 -31.25
C PHE A 371 -6.09 -8.27 -31.14
N ALA A 372 -6.53 -7.05 -31.40
CA ALA A 372 -5.69 -5.84 -31.41
C ALA A 372 -5.65 -5.21 -30.01
N GLY A 373 -4.70 -5.67 -29.20
CA GLY A 373 -4.38 -5.10 -27.88
C GLY A 373 -3.11 -5.72 -27.31
N LEU A 374 -3.01 -7.04 -27.34
CA LEU A 374 -1.87 -7.80 -26.79
C LEU A 374 -0.62 -7.80 -27.68
N SER A 375 -0.80 -7.71 -29.00
CA SER A 375 0.29 -7.95 -29.96
C SER A 375 1.31 -6.81 -30.03
N VAL A 376 0.91 -5.55 -29.76
CA VAL A 376 1.85 -4.41 -29.82
C VAL A 376 2.78 -4.40 -28.61
N LEU A 377 2.29 -4.74 -27.41
CA LEU A 377 3.08 -4.73 -26.18
C LEU A 377 4.08 -5.89 -26.12
N LEU A 378 3.66 -7.11 -26.53
CA LEU A 378 4.55 -8.27 -26.61
C LEU A 378 5.65 -8.09 -27.67
N ILE A 379 5.36 -7.42 -28.78
CA ILE A 379 6.37 -7.05 -29.79
C ILE A 379 7.35 -6.03 -29.21
N ALA A 380 6.89 -5.03 -28.44
CA ALA A 380 7.77 -4.05 -27.80
C ALA A 380 8.73 -4.71 -26.77
N VAL A 381 8.24 -5.63 -25.95
CA VAL A 381 9.07 -6.42 -25.01
C VAL A 381 10.08 -7.31 -25.75
N GLN A 382 9.68 -7.92 -26.88
CA GLN A 382 10.59 -8.70 -27.72
C GLN A 382 11.66 -7.84 -28.43
N LEU A 383 11.34 -6.58 -28.76
CA LEU A 383 12.29 -5.62 -29.33
C LEU A 383 13.27 -5.10 -28.26
N LEU A 384 12.83 -4.90 -27.02
CA LEU A 384 13.71 -4.55 -25.88
C LEU A 384 14.67 -5.68 -25.52
N ARG A 385 14.22 -6.94 -25.61
CA ARG A 385 15.07 -8.15 -25.44
C ARG A 385 16.18 -8.30 -26.49
N LYS A 386 16.06 -7.68 -27.67
CA LYS A 386 17.07 -7.76 -28.74
C LYS A 386 18.15 -6.67 -28.64
N ASN A 387 17.96 -5.68 -27.74
CA ASN A 387 18.84 -4.52 -27.60
C ASN A 387 19.66 -4.48 -26.29
N LYS A 388 19.60 -5.55 -25.48
CA LYS A 388 20.55 -5.86 -24.40
C LYS A 388 21.25 -7.17 -24.76
#